data_AF-A0A088SL02-F1
#
_entry.id   AF-A0A088SL02-F1
#
_cell.length_a   1.000
_cell.length_b   1.000
_cell.length_c   1.000
_cell.angle_alpha   90.00
_cell.angle_beta   90.00
_cell.angle_gamma   90.00
#
_symmetry.space_group_name_H-M   'P 1'
#
loop_
_entity.id
_entity.type
_entity.pdbx_description
1 polymer ?
#
loop_
_entity_poly.entity_id
_entity_poly.type
_entity_poly.pdbx_seq_one_letter_code
_entity_poly.pdbx_strand_id
1 'polypeptide(L)'
;MLRDEPPPEKGQQSLSLFSRLLSSIDGCKLEVVLDGKAEEDKIKVVDIYDNVSERFPLYSWKEPVKGRVMLMPTSSSYSHQGVVVELIGVASTFRDVESRVVFLRQERQFEPDTLTQPTPFEFVFSAPKEHESYHGIYAKVRYFVQATVRQRIKSPSVKEEVWVHRVDAALSESQPDASAHVNYFRETYFGPESISMNVGVENVLHIEFRYDKKIFHLAERVLGKVEYKIADMDIAYGEVGLVRKEFIAPGQSGETMESETLQKFEIMDGTPIVEEVVPIRLYLNSIPRLTPTYMNVENLFSVRYFLNLVLVSQEGKRYFKQQEIQLYRRTGQDRPVNSLGLGLSAKPAQRRMNTKGGWSA
;
A
#
# COMPACT_ATOMS: atom_id res chain seq x y z
N MET A 1 5.16 -23.95 -3.27
CA MET A 1 5.54 -22.61 -2.76
C MET A 1 7.05 -22.45 -2.93
N LEU A 2 7.50 -21.94 -4.07
CA LEU A 2 8.87 -21.42 -4.17
C LEU A 2 8.90 -20.14 -3.34
N ARG A 3 9.72 -20.12 -2.28
CA ARG A 3 10.07 -18.88 -1.61
C ARG A 3 10.99 -18.16 -2.58
N ASP A 4 10.44 -17.25 -3.38
CA ASP A 4 11.27 -16.28 -4.10
C ASP A 4 12.14 -15.57 -3.06
N GLU A 5 13.46 -15.59 -3.27
CA GLU A 5 14.37 -14.83 -2.41
C GLU A 5 13.93 -13.36 -2.43
N PRO A 6 13.88 -12.69 -1.26
CA PRO A 6 13.52 -11.29 -1.23
C PRO A 6 14.49 -10.49 -2.10
N PRO A 7 14.00 -9.51 -2.89
CA PRO A 7 14.87 -8.69 -3.72
C PRO A 7 15.96 -8.02 -2.89
N PRO A 8 17.14 -7.78 -3.48
CA PRO A 8 18.27 -7.21 -2.77
C PRO A 8 17.87 -5.88 -2.13
N GLU A 9 18.15 -5.75 -0.84
CA GLU A 9 17.98 -4.48 -0.13
C GLU A 9 19.06 -3.52 -0.62
N LYS A 10 18.64 -2.39 -1.17
CA LYS A 10 19.54 -1.38 -1.72
C LYS A 10 20.35 -0.81 -0.56
N GLY A 11 21.63 -1.22 -0.48
CA GLY A 11 22.55 -0.82 0.58
C GLY A 11 23.25 -1.95 1.34
N GLN A 12 23.01 -3.23 1.03
CA GLN A 12 23.68 -4.35 1.73
C GLN A 12 24.93 -4.92 1.04
N GLN A 13 25.30 -4.44 -0.14
CA GLN A 13 26.59 -4.75 -0.78
C GLN A 13 27.55 -3.54 -0.73
N SER A 14 27.93 -3.14 0.49
CA SER A 14 29.27 -2.68 0.90
C SER A 14 29.15 -1.86 2.19
N LEU A 15 29.68 -2.45 3.27
CA LEU A 15 30.09 -1.81 4.52
C LEU A 15 29.02 -1.02 5.31
N SER A 16 28.52 -1.69 6.35
CA SER A 16 28.26 -1.11 7.69
C SER A 16 28.86 0.29 7.89
N LEU A 17 28.05 1.35 7.70
CA LEU A 17 28.08 2.66 8.41
C LEU A 17 27.29 3.80 7.72
N PHE A 18 26.70 3.63 6.54
CA PHE A 18 26.00 4.74 5.86
C PHE A 18 24.64 4.35 5.27
N SER A 19 23.57 4.50 6.06
CA SER A 19 22.19 4.64 5.56
C SER A 19 21.76 6.11 5.42
N ARG A 20 22.69 7.05 5.55
CA ARG A 20 22.43 8.47 5.39
C ARG A 20 22.89 8.89 4.00
N LEU A 21 21.98 9.47 3.20
CA LEU A 21 22.27 10.14 1.94
C LEU A 21 23.14 11.39 2.19
N LEU A 22 24.38 11.18 2.64
CA LEU A 22 25.42 12.20 2.66
C LEU A 22 25.93 12.34 1.23
N SER A 23 25.47 13.38 0.54
CA SER A 23 26.14 13.78 -0.69
C SER A 23 27.35 14.62 -0.32
N SER A 24 28.55 14.17 -0.71
CA SER A 24 29.70 15.05 -0.75
C SER A 24 29.52 16.02 -1.92
N ILE A 25 29.52 17.31 -1.62
CA ILE A 25 29.57 18.40 -2.59
C ILE A 25 30.93 19.07 -2.46
N ASP A 26 31.43 19.72 -3.50
CA ASP A 26 32.76 20.33 -3.44
C ASP A 26 32.84 21.33 -2.28
N GLY A 27 33.70 21.04 -1.29
CA GLY A 27 33.90 21.88 -0.10
C GLY A 27 32.85 21.74 1.03
N CYS A 28 31.84 20.87 0.91
CA CYS A 28 30.81 20.71 1.94
C CYS A 28 30.13 19.32 1.89
N LYS A 29 29.55 18.87 3.00
CA LYS A 29 28.65 17.73 3.05
C LYS A 29 27.23 18.22 3.29
N LEU A 30 26.31 17.71 2.48
CA LEU A 30 24.88 18.03 2.53
C LEU A 30 24.10 16.79 2.98
N GLU A 31 23.26 16.96 4.00
CA GLU A 31 22.43 15.90 4.57
C GLU A 31 21.04 16.43 4.90
N VAL A 32 19.99 15.66 4.60
CA VAL A 32 18.62 15.95 5.02
C VAL A 32 18.31 15.05 6.23
N VAL A 33 17.86 15.66 7.33
CA VAL A 33 17.49 14.94 8.55
C VAL A 33 16.03 15.24 8.87
N LEU A 34 15.20 14.21 8.93
CA LEU A 34 13.78 14.32 9.25
C LEU A 34 13.52 14.05 10.73
N ASP A 35 12.68 14.86 11.35
CA ASP A 35 12.38 14.77 12.78
C ASP A 35 11.56 13.52 13.09
N GLY A 36 11.98 12.76 14.11
CA GLY A 36 11.22 11.61 14.62
C GLY A 36 11.07 10.46 13.63
N LYS A 37 11.94 10.37 12.61
CA LYS A 37 11.96 9.29 11.61
C LYS A 37 13.24 8.46 11.71
N ALA A 38 13.37 7.69 12.79
CA ALA A 38 14.49 6.77 12.96
C ALA A 38 14.41 5.61 11.94
N GLU A 39 15.54 4.96 11.65
CA GLU A 39 15.62 3.85 10.69
C GLU A 39 14.71 2.66 11.04
N GLU A 40 14.52 2.43 12.35
CA GLU A 40 13.60 1.41 12.90
C GLU A 40 12.13 1.70 12.60
N ASP A 41 11.75 2.97 12.49
CA ASP A 41 10.39 3.42 12.18
C ASP A 41 10.11 3.50 10.67
N LYS A 42 11.14 3.35 9.83
CA LYS A 42 10.97 3.38 8.37
C LYS A 42 10.21 2.16 7.88
N ILE A 43 9.31 2.38 6.93
CA ILE A 43 8.58 1.30 6.25
C ILE A 43 9.46 0.67 5.18
N LYS A 44 9.57 -0.66 5.19
CA LYS A 44 10.20 -1.42 4.10
C LYS A 44 9.21 -1.55 2.95
N VAL A 45 9.57 -1.03 1.78
CA VAL A 45 8.81 -1.16 0.54
C VAL A 45 9.61 -2.05 -0.40
N VAL A 46 8.89 -2.96 -1.06
CA VAL A 46 9.45 -3.89 -2.03
C VAL A 46 8.88 -3.53 -3.39
N ASP A 47 9.71 -2.98 -4.26
CA ASP A 47 9.40 -2.76 -5.67
C ASP A 47 9.87 -3.99 -6.44
N ILE A 48 8.92 -4.87 -6.75
CA ILE A 48 9.20 -6.12 -7.47
C ILE A 48 9.50 -5.88 -8.95
N TYR A 49 9.11 -4.73 -9.50
CA TYR A 49 9.29 -4.42 -10.92
C TYR A 49 10.70 -3.92 -11.17
N ASP A 50 11.22 -3.11 -10.24
CA ASP A 50 12.61 -2.68 -10.23
C ASP A 50 13.55 -3.69 -9.53
N ASN A 51 13.00 -4.78 -8.96
CA ASN A 51 13.71 -5.80 -8.19
C ASN A 51 14.55 -5.21 -7.04
N VAL A 52 13.96 -4.26 -6.31
CA VAL A 52 14.62 -3.47 -5.27
C VAL A 52 13.77 -3.44 -4.01
N SER A 53 14.42 -3.48 -2.84
CA SER A 53 13.78 -3.12 -1.58
C SER A 53 14.47 -1.93 -0.92
N GLU A 54 13.66 -0.95 -0.50
CA GLU A 54 14.10 0.30 0.13
C GLU A 54 13.28 0.60 1.39
N ARG A 55 13.87 1.34 2.33
CA ARG A 55 13.21 1.78 3.57
C ARG A 55 12.93 3.27 3.51
N PHE A 56 11.70 3.66 3.77
CA PHE A 56 11.27 5.06 3.67
C PHE A 56 10.73 5.60 5.01
N PRO A 57 11.04 6.85 5.37
CA PRO A 57 10.31 7.58 6.41
C PRO A 57 8.81 7.55 6.14
N LEU A 58 8.02 6.99 7.05
CA LEU A 58 6.57 6.89 6.90
C LEU A 58 5.87 8.12 7.48
N TYR A 59 4.99 8.74 6.71
CA TYR A 59 4.15 9.87 7.14
C TYR A 59 2.67 9.58 6.92
N SER A 60 1.84 10.04 7.85
CA SER A 60 0.40 10.16 7.59
C SER A 60 0.12 11.35 6.67
N TRP A 61 -0.95 11.28 5.87
CA TRP A 61 -1.31 12.31 4.89
C TRP A 61 -1.51 13.72 5.49
N LYS A 62 -1.89 13.85 6.77
CA LYS A 62 -2.02 15.13 7.50
C LYS A 62 -0.78 15.48 8.34
N GLU A 63 0.17 14.58 8.48
CA GLU A 63 1.35 14.80 9.30
C GLU A 63 2.27 15.83 8.65
N PRO A 64 2.67 16.90 9.37
CA PRO A 64 3.67 17.83 8.85
C PRO A 64 5.03 17.15 8.67
N VAL A 65 5.71 17.47 7.57
CA VAL A 65 7.10 17.05 7.33
C VAL A 65 8.01 18.09 7.95
N LYS A 66 8.77 17.71 8.98
CA LYS A 66 9.67 18.59 9.73
C LYS A 66 11.09 18.02 9.73
N GLY A 67 12.06 18.91 9.80
CA GLY A 67 13.44 18.50 9.93
C GLY A 67 14.38 19.64 9.58
N ARG A 68 15.61 19.26 9.28
CA ARG A 68 16.68 20.19 8.96
C ARG A 68 17.57 19.69 7.84
N VAL A 69 18.09 20.64 7.09
CA VAL A 69 19.21 20.38 6.18
C VAL A 69 20.49 20.75 6.90
N MET A 70 21.43 19.82 6.97
CA MET A 70 22.76 20.04 7.55
C MET A 70 23.77 20.34 6.45
N LEU A 71 24.39 21.52 6.51
CA LEU A 71 25.58 21.83 5.74
C LEU A 71 26.81 21.75 6.64
N MET A 72 27.75 20.90 6.26
CA MET A 72 28.99 20.66 7.01
C MET A 72 30.19 21.00 6.13
N PRO A 73 30.83 22.18 6.31
CA PRO A 73 32.04 22.54 5.58
C PRO A 73 33.12 21.46 5.72
N THR A 74 33.80 21.10 4.63
CA THR A 74 34.92 20.14 4.66
C THR A 74 36.28 20.81 4.74
N SER A 75 36.31 22.14 4.57
CA SER A 75 37.47 23.03 4.70
C SER A 75 37.21 24.10 5.77
N SER A 76 38.05 25.13 5.85
CA SER A 76 37.92 26.22 6.83
C SER A 76 36.63 27.04 6.68
N SER A 77 36.08 27.14 5.48
CA SER A 77 34.80 27.78 5.24
C SER A 77 34.14 27.31 3.94
N TYR A 78 32.82 27.46 3.88
CA TYR A 78 32.01 27.15 2.71
C TYR A 78 31.02 28.28 2.43
N SER A 79 31.17 28.96 1.30
CA SER A 79 30.27 30.03 0.86
C SER A 79 29.17 29.47 -0.04
N HIS A 80 27.92 29.90 0.16
CA HIS A 80 26.77 29.54 -0.68
C HIS A 80 25.91 30.76 -1.02
N GLN A 81 25.13 30.66 -2.10
CA GLN A 81 24.22 31.71 -2.61
C GLN A 81 22.78 31.49 -2.15
N GLY A 82 22.62 30.90 -0.98
CA GLY A 82 21.34 30.51 -0.40
C GLY A 82 21.08 29.00 -0.42
N VAL A 83 20.12 28.57 0.38
CA VAL A 83 19.67 27.17 0.47
C VAL A 83 18.17 27.15 0.19
N VAL A 84 17.71 26.21 -0.62
CA VAL A 84 16.28 26.00 -0.88
C VAL A 84 15.93 24.58 -0.46
N VAL A 85 14.92 24.46 0.38
CA VAL A 85 14.37 23.16 0.81
C VAL A 85 12.95 23.08 0.33
N GLU A 86 12.59 21.96 -0.29
CA GLU A 86 11.30 21.78 -0.94
C GLU A 86 10.67 20.44 -0.55
N LEU A 87 9.38 20.44 -0.22
CA LEU A 87 8.57 19.22 -0.23
C LEU A 87 7.85 19.13 -1.58
N ILE A 88 8.12 18.06 -2.31
CA ILE A 88 7.59 17.87 -3.67
C ILE A 88 6.81 16.54 -3.71
N GLY A 89 5.55 16.59 -4.14
CA GLY A 89 4.73 15.42 -4.48
C GLY A 89 4.57 15.29 -5.99
N VAL A 90 4.81 14.09 -6.51
CA VAL A 90 4.89 13.82 -7.94
C VAL A 90 4.13 12.54 -8.28
N ALA A 91 3.24 12.64 -9.27
CA ALA A 91 2.66 11.49 -9.96
C ALA A 91 3.38 11.32 -11.31
N SER A 92 3.74 10.10 -11.67
CA SER A 92 4.44 9.82 -12.93
C SER A 92 4.00 8.49 -13.53
N THR A 93 3.94 8.43 -14.85
CA THR A 93 3.76 7.19 -15.62
C THR A 93 4.91 7.01 -16.60
N PHE A 94 5.33 5.78 -16.90
CA PHE A 94 6.57 5.52 -17.65
C PHE A 94 6.51 4.32 -18.62
N ARG A 95 5.34 4.01 -19.18
CA ARG A 95 5.15 2.89 -20.13
C ARG A 95 5.82 3.15 -21.49
N ASP A 96 5.26 4.07 -22.27
CA ASP A 96 5.77 4.43 -23.61
C ASP A 96 6.44 5.80 -23.60
N VAL A 97 5.78 6.78 -22.97
CA VAL A 97 6.27 8.14 -22.80
C VAL A 97 6.18 8.49 -21.31
N GLU A 98 7.29 8.95 -20.73
CA GLU A 98 7.28 9.42 -19.35
C GLU A 98 6.41 10.67 -19.25
N SER A 99 5.35 10.59 -18.45
CA SER A 99 4.51 11.73 -18.08
C SER A 99 4.66 11.98 -16.59
N ARG A 100 4.77 13.24 -16.21
CA ARG A 100 5.03 13.63 -14.82
C ARG A 100 4.26 14.88 -14.46
N VAL A 101 3.55 14.83 -13.34
CA VAL A 101 2.81 15.95 -12.76
C VAL A 101 3.32 16.19 -11.35
N VAL A 102 3.76 17.42 -11.06
CA VAL A 102 4.05 17.88 -9.70
C VAL A 102 2.75 18.47 -9.14
N PHE A 103 2.12 17.75 -8.22
CA PHE A 103 0.83 18.14 -7.64
C PHE A 103 0.98 18.82 -6.27
N LEU A 104 2.12 18.63 -5.60
CA LEU A 104 2.44 19.29 -4.34
C LEU A 104 3.82 19.95 -4.41
N ARG A 105 3.90 21.22 -4.02
CA ARG A 105 5.18 21.92 -3.82
C ARG A 105 5.06 22.91 -2.66
N GLN A 106 5.89 22.74 -1.64
CA GLN A 106 6.13 23.75 -0.62
C GLN A 106 7.62 24.03 -0.56
N GLU A 107 8.02 25.29 -0.36
CA GLU A 107 9.44 25.66 -0.32
C GLU A 107 9.78 26.54 0.89
N ARG A 108 11.02 26.43 1.34
CA ARG A 108 11.66 27.32 2.30
C ARG A 108 13.00 27.76 1.76
N GLN A 109 13.21 29.06 1.64
CA GLN A 109 14.46 29.65 1.17
C GLN A 109 15.24 30.25 2.33
N PHE A 110 16.57 30.16 2.25
CA PHE A 110 17.52 30.73 3.19
C PHE A 110 18.52 31.59 2.43
N GLU A 111 18.93 32.69 3.05
CA GLU A 111 19.80 33.70 2.46
C GLU A 111 21.22 33.18 2.18
N PRO A 112 21.97 33.83 1.27
CA PRO A 112 23.40 33.59 1.09
C PRO A 112 24.20 33.76 2.38
N ASP A 113 25.17 32.87 2.64
CA ASP A 113 26.04 32.93 3.81
C ASP A 113 27.39 32.23 3.55
N THR A 114 28.35 32.43 4.46
CA THR A 114 29.64 31.71 4.51
C THR A 114 29.78 30.99 5.84
N LEU A 115 29.68 29.66 5.77
CA LEU A 115 29.66 28.78 6.92
C LEU A 115 31.08 28.40 7.33
N THR A 116 31.38 28.48 8.63
CA THR A 116 32.67 28.03 9.21
C THR A 116 32.50 26.79 10.11
N GLN A 117 31.26 26.44 10.44
CA GLN A 117 30.90 25.29 11.26
C GLN A 117 29.68 24.58 10.66
N PRO A 118 29.38 23.34 11.09
CA PRO A 118 28.13 22.69 10.75
C PRO A 118 26.91 23.56 11.11
N THR A 119 26.07 23.86 10.11
CA THR A 119 24.93 24.75 10.29
C THR A 119 23.62 24.06 9.86
N PRO A 120 22.60 24.03 10.75
CA PRO A 120 21.27 23.50 10.42
C PRO A 120 20.39 24.56 9.74
N PHE A 121 19.60 24.13 8.76
CA PHE A 121 18.56 24.91 8.11
C PHE A 121 17.20 24.22 8.34
N GLU A 122 16.46 24.69 9.34
CA GLU A 122 15.21 24.09 9.84
C GLU A 122 14.01 24.39 8.91
N PHE A 123 13.20 23.37 8.60
CA PHE A 123 12.02 23.48 7.76
C PHE A 123 10.80 22.77 8.34
N VAL A 124 9.61 23.29 8.00
CA VAL A 124 8.32 22.69 8.36
C VAL A 124 7.35 22.83 7.17
N PHE A 125 6.81 21.71 6.71
CA PHE A 125 5.85 21.63 5.62
C PHE A 125 4.57 20.95 6.10
N SER A 126 3.48 21.73 6.21
CA SER A 126 2.22 21.28 6.81
C SER A 126 1.13 20.93 5.80
N ALA A 127 1.40 21.02 4.49
CA ALA A 127 0.39 20.71 3.50
C ALA A 127 -0.06 19.23 3.58
N PRO A 128 -1.38 18.98 3.43
CA PRO A 128 -1.87 17.62 3.32
C PRO A 128 -1.32 16.98 2.04
N LYS A 129 -0.99 15.70 2.14
CA LYS A 129 -0.53 14.89 1.01
C LYS A 129 -1.75 14.23 0.38
N GLU A 130 -2.17 14.72 -0.78
CA GLU A 130 -3.46 14.40 -1.38
C GLU A 130 -3.58 12.93 -1.81
N HIS A 131 -2.48 12.33 -2.25
CA HIS A 131 -2.39 10.95 -2.73
C HIS A 131 -1.57 10.06 -1.79
N GLU A 132 -1.92 8.78 -1.71
CA GLU A 132 -1.07 7.76 -1.06
C GLU A 132 0.16 7.47 -1.94
N SER A 133 1.30 7.16 -1.33
CA SER A 133 2.49 6.72 -2.08
C SER A 133 2.22 5.38 -2.77
N TYR A 134 2.67 5.26 -4.02
CA TYR A 134 2.45 4.09 -4.83
C TYR A 134 3.65 3.83 -5.72
N HIS A 135 4.16 2.60 -5.72
CA HIS A 135 5.13 2.11 -6.70
C HIS A 135 4.49 0.93 -7.45
N GLY A 136 4.06 1.18 -8.68
CA GLY A 136 3.36 0.24 -9.55
C GLY A 136 4.18 -0.23 -10.75
N ILE A 137 3.49 -0.84 -11.72
CA ILE A 137 4.11 -1.43 -12.92
C ILE A 137 4.68 -0.33 -13.80
N TYR A 138 3.86 0.65 -14.14
CA TYR A 138 4.15 1.80 -14.99
C TYR A 138 3.73 3.13 -14.38
N ALA A 139 3.30 3.16 -13.12
CA ALA A 139 2.88 4.35 -12.41
C ALA A 139 3.53 4.47 -11.03
N LYS A 140 3.91 5.70 -10.65
CA LYS A 140 4.50 6.04 -9.34
C LYS A 140 3.87 7.30 -8.76
N VAL A 141 3.60 7.30 -7.45
CA VAL A 141 3.32 8.49 -6.62
C VAL A 141 4.41 8.58 -5.57
N ARG A 142 5.19 9.65 -5.62
CA ARG A 142 6.37 9.85 -4.77
C ARG A 142 6.32 11.21 -4.10
N TYR A 143 6.81 11.25 -2.86
CA TYR A 143 7.02 12.48 -2.11
C TYR A 143 8.48 12.54 -1.71
N PHE A 144 9.15 13.68 -1.90
CA PHE A 144 10.53 13.82 -1.45
C PHE A 144 10.78 15.22 -0.91
N VAL A 145 11.64 15.27 0.10
CA VAL A 145 12.28 16.52 0.54
C VAL A 145 13.53 16.71 -0.29
N GLN A 146 13.58 17.78 -1.06
CA GLN A 146 14.73 18.16 -1.86
C GLN A 146 15.44 19.36 -1.23
N ALA A 147 16.71 19.20 -0.90
CA ALA A 147 17.57 20.30 -0.46
C ALA A 147 18.51 20.69 -1.60
N THR A 148 18.52 21.96 -1.98
CA THR A 148 19.35 22.52 -3.05
C THR A 148 20.20 23.65 -2.49
N VAL A 149 21.52 23.53 -2.64
CA VAL A 149 22.46 24.59 -2.23
C VAL A 149 22.78 25.43 -3.46
N ARG A 150 22.36 26.70 -3.46
CA ARG A 150 22.62 27.60 -4.59
C ARG A 150 24.10 27.95 -4.62
N GLN A 151 24.71 27.79 -5.79
CA GLN A 151 26.12 28.09 -6.04
C GLN A 151 26.25 28.85 -7.37
N ARG A 152 27.38 29.54 -7.56
CA ARG A 152 27.61 30.34 -8.77
C ARG A 152 27.66 29.52 -10.06
N ILE A 153 28.14 28.28 -9.99
CA ILE A 153 28.38 27.43 -11.17
C ILE A 153 27.33 26.31 -11.24
N LYS A 154 27.32 25.40 -10.26
CA LYS A 154 26.41 24.26 -10.20
C LYS A 154 25.79 24.16 -8.82
N SER A 155 24.46 24.17 -8.75
CA SER A 155 23.73 24.04 -7.49
C SER A 155 23.48 22.56 -7.18
N PRO A 156 24.23 21.92 -6.27
CA PRO A 156 23.98 20.53 -5.93
C PRO A 156 22.65 20.39 -5.18
N SER A 157 22.05 19.20 -5.31
CA SER A 157 20.84 18.86 -4.57
C SER A 157 20.86 17.42 -4.07
N VAL A 158 20.20 17.20 -2.92
CA VAL A 158 19.91 15.89 -2.33
C VAL A 158 18.41 15.73 -2.22
N LYS A 159 17.93 14.50 -2.40
CA LYS A 159 16.54 14.13 -2.22
C LYS A 159 16.45 13.02 -1.19
N GLU A 160 15.57 13.20 -0.21
CA GLU A 160 15.14 12.15 0.70
C GLU A 160 13.67 11.83 0.38
N GLU A 161 13.41 10.64 -0.16
CA GLU A 161 12.05 10.19 -0.45
C GLU A 161 11.34 9.78 0.85
N VAL A 162 10.06 10.11 0.97
CA VAL A 162 9.21 9.76 2.10
C VAL A 162 7.99 8.98 1.60
N TRP A 163 7.54 8.02 2.40
CA TRP A 163 6.36 7.23 2.11
C TRP A 163 5.15 7.80 2.82
N VAL A 164 4.05 7.96 2.09
CA VAL A 164 2.81 8.53 2.62
C VAL A 164 1.75 7.45 2.65
N HIS A 165 1.07 7.30 3.78
CA HIS A 165 -0.19 6.58 3.88
C HIS A 165 -1.36 7.55 4.06
N ARG A 166 -2.45 7.31 3.32
CA ARG A 166 -3.66 8.13 3.37
C ARG A 166 -4.84 7.30 3.83
N VAL A 167 -5.40 7.67 4.97
CA VAL A 167 -6.63 7.08 5.49
C VAL A 167 -7.84 7.74 4.83
N ASP A 168 -8.82 6.92 4.45
CA ASP A 168 -10.14 7.40 4.05
C ASP A 168 -11.06 7.46 5.27
N ALA A 169 -11.21 8.66 5.85
CA ALA A 169 -12.01 8.87 7.05
C ALA A 169 -13.52 8.62 6.79
N ALA A 170 -14.03 9.05 5.65
CA ALA A 170 -15.45 8.89 5.31
C ALA A 170 -15.81 7.41 5.14
N LEU A 171 -14.98 6.62 4.45
CA LEU A 171 -15.16 5.17 4.37
C LEU A 171 -14.87 4.46 5.69
N SER A 172 -13.99 5.00 6.54
CA SER A 172 -13.74 4.44 7.87
C SER A 172 -14.96 4.51 8.79
N GLU A 173 -15.75 5.57 8.68
CA GLU A 173 -16.96 5.80 9.47
C GLU A 173 -18.20 5.12 8.88
N SER A 174 -18.33 5.13 7.55
CA SER A 174 -19.54 4.66 6.86
C SER A 174 -19.54 3.16 6.55
N GLN A 175 -18.38 2.54 6.31
CA GLN A 175 -18.33 1.14 5.87
C GLN A 175 -18.35 0.17 7.07
N PRO A 176 -19.24 -0.83 7.08
CA PRO A 176 -19.24 -1.88 8.10
C PRO A 176 -17.99 -2.76 7.98
N ASP A 177 -17.59 -3.41 9.07
CA ASP A 177 -16.45 -4.33 9.09
C ASP A 177 -16.93 -5.79 9.12
N ALA A 178 -16.79 -6.48 8.00
CA ALA A 178 -17.13 -7.90 7.83
C ALA A 178 -16.32 -8.83 8.74
N SER A 179 -15.18 -8.36 9.26
CA SER A 179 -14.34 -9.10 10.21
C SER A 179 -14.96 -9.14 11.60
N ALA A 180 -15.85 -8.21 11.94
CA ALA A 180 -16.53 -8.16 13.24
C ALA A 180 -17.68 -9.18 13.37
N HIS A 181 -18.13 -9.78 12.27
CA HIS A 181 -19.22 -10.75 12.30
C HIS A 181 -18.74 -12.14 12.77
N VAL A 182 -19.36 -12.65 13.84
CA VAL A 182 -19.19 -14.04 14.31
C VAL A 182 -20.09 -14.94 13.46
N ASN A 183 -19.69 -15.25 12.23
CA ASN A 183 -20.55 -16.05 11.35
C ASN A 183 -20.21 -17.55 11.41
N TYR A 184 -21.19 -18.33 11.90
CA TYR A 184 -21.31 -19.76 11.61
C TYR A 184 -21.80 -19.92 10.15
N PHE A 185 -21.09 -20.75 9.38
CA PHE A 185 -21.16 -20.80 7.92
C PHE A 185 -22.59 -20.96 7.35
N ARG A 186 -23.42 -21.82 7.94
CA ARG A 186 -24.80 -22.08 7.45
C ARG A 186 -25.77 -20.92 7.66
N GLU A 187 -25.47 -19.98 8.54
CA GLU A 187 -26.34 -18.87 8.91
C GLU A 187 -25.83 -17.52 8.37
N THR A 188 -24.84 -17.54 7.47
CA THR A 188 -24.30 -16.32 6.88
C THR A 188 -25.37 -15.62 6.05
N TYR A 189 -26.01 -14.62 6.64
CA TYR A 189 -27.00 -13.78 5.97
C TYR A 189 -26.29 -12.74 5.11
N PHE A 190 -26.42 -12.87 3.80
CA PHE A 190 -25.91 -11.88 2.85
C PHE A 190 -26.94 -10.74 2.73
N GLY A 191 -26.55 -9.57 3.22
CA GLY A 191 -27.38 -8.37 3.20
C GLY A 191 -27.65 -7.83 1.78
N PRO A 192 -28.43 -6.75 1.65
CA PRO A 192 -28.80 -6.17 0.36
C PRO A 192 -27.61 -5.66 -0.47
N GLU A 193 -26.49 -5.34 0.18
CA GLU A 193 -25.26 -4.88 -0.49
C GLU A 193 -24.40 -6.03 -1.03
N SER A 194 -24.80 -7.28 -0.81
CA SER A 194 -24.08 -8.44 -1.29
C SER A 194 -24.06 -8.49 -2.81
N ILE A 195 -22.96 -9.00 -3.35
CA ILE A 195 -22.76 -9.12 -4.78
C ILE A 195 -22.76 -10.59 -5.17
N SER A 196 -23.53 -10.94 -6.20
CA SER A 196 -23.53 -12.26 -6.82
C SER A 196 -22.86 -12.20 -8.20
N MET A 197 -21.87 -13.06 -8.40
CA MET A 197 -21.15 -13.23 -9.64
C MET A 197 -21.43 -14.62 -10.21
N ASN A 198 -22.20 -14.67 -11.30
CA ASN A 198 -22.61 -15.91 -11.93
C ASN A 198 -21.67 -16.28 -13.09
N VAL A 199 -21.18 -17.52 -13.08
CA VAL A 199 -20.43 -18.13 -14.18
C VAL A 199 -21.22 -19.34 -14.66
N GLY A 200 -21.47 -19.42 -15.96
CA GLY A 200 -22.21 -20.55 -16.48
C GLY A 200 -22.16 -20.71 -17.99
N VAL A 201 -22.54 -21.92 -18.39
CA VAL A 201 -22.84 -22.35 -19.74
C VAL A 201 -24.27 -22.86 -19.70
N GLU A 202 -25.08 -22.44 -20.66
CA GLU A 202 -26.50 -22.79 -20.71
C GLU A 202 -26.70 -24.31 -20.57
N ASN A 203 -27.59 -24.71 -19.66
CA ASN A 203 -27.96 -26.09 -19.34
C ASN A 203 -26.85 -27.04 -18.86
N VAL A 204 -25.61 -26.56 -18.69
CA VAL A 204 -24.44 -27.41 -18.43
C VAL A 204 -23.72 -27.00 -17.14
N LEU A 205 -23.53 -25.70 -16.91
CA LEU A 205 -22.86 -25.20 -15.72
C LEU A 205 -23.53 -23.91 -15.25
N HIS A 206 -23.82 -23.79 -13.97
CA HIS A 206 -24.23 -22.54 -13.36
C HIS A 206 -23.73 -22.48 -11.92
N ILE A 207 -22.75 -21.62 -11.70
CA ILE A 207 -22.11 -21.39 -10.42
C ILE A 207 -22.31 -19.93 -10.02
N GLU A 208 -22.75 -19.73 -8.79
CA GLU A 208 -22.93 -18.42 -8.18
C GLU A 208 -21.88 -18.22 -7.09
N PHE A 209 -20.96 -17.28 -7.29
CA PHE A 209 -20.11 -16.78 -6.22
C PHE A 209 -20.75 -15.52 -5.62
N ARG A 210 -21.23 -15.63 -4.38
CA ARG A 210 -21.82 -14.50 -3.65
C ARG A 210 -20.90 -14.05 -2.52
N TYR A 211 -20.71 -12.74 -2.37
CA TYR A 211 -19.92 -12.14 -1.29
C TYR A 211 -20.60 -10.90 -0.69
N ASP A 212 -20.13 -10.48 0.47
CA ASP A 212 -20.87 -9.65 1.43
C ASP A 212 -21.06 -8.18 1.02
N LYS A 213 -20.09 -7.55 0.36
CA LYS A 213 -20.16 -6.13 -0.07
C LYS A 213 -19.11 -5.78 -1.13
N LYS A 214 -19.10 -4.54 -1.63
CA LYS A 214 -18.15 -4.07 -2.68
C LYS A 214 -16.88 -3.39 -2.15
N ILE A 215 -16.94 -2.79 -0.96
CA ILE A 215 -15.91 -1.88 -0.45
C ILE A 215 -15.29 -2.49 0.81
N PHE A 216 -13.97 -2.70 0.79
CA PHE A 216 -13.24 -3.37 1.85
C PHE A 216 -12.04 -2.57 2.31
N HIS A 217 -11.72 -2.60 3.60
CA HIS A 217 -10.44 -2.08 4.07
C HIS A 217 -9.32 -3.12 3.92
N LEU A 218 -8.05 -2.66 3.90
CA LEU A 218 -6.90 -3.51 3.57
C LEU A 218 -6.64 -4.70 4.51
N ALA A 219 -7.24 -4.70 5.70
CA ALA A 219 -7.08 -5.81 6.67
C ALA A 219 -8.38 -6.58 6.90
N GLU A 220 -9.41 -6.29 6.11
CA GLU A 220 -10.67 -6.99 6.16
C GLU A 220 -10.56 -8.38 5.53
N ARG A 221 -11.64 -9.15 5.62
CA ARG A 221 -11.82 -10.38 4.86
C ARG A 221 -13.01 -10.24 3.93
N VAL A 222 -12.89 -10.80 2.73
CA VAL A 222 -14.04 -11.02 1.85
C VAL A 222 -14.75 -12.28 2.34
N LEU A 223 -16.01 -12.13 2.76
CA LEU A 223 -16.86 -13.25 3.17
C LEU A 223 -17.78 -13.62 2.02
N GLY A 224 -17.70 -14.86 1.57
CA GLY A 224 -18.53 -15.32 0.48
C GLY A 224 -18.87 -16.80 0.56
N LYS A 225 -19.64 -17.23 -0.43
CA LYS A 225 -19.93 -18.64 -0.70
C LYS A 225 -20.02 -18.86 -2.20
N VAL A 226 -19.64 -20.05 -2.63
CA VAL A 226 -19.88 -20.53 -3.98
C VAL A 226 -20.99 -21.58 -3.92
N GLU A 227 -22.03 -21.41 -4.74
CA GLU A 227 -23.16 -22.33 -4.85
C GLU A 227 -23.26 -22.88 -6.27
N TYR A 228 -23.44 -24.19 -6.39
CA TYR A 228 -23.62 -24.87 -7.67
C TYR A 228 -25.12 -25.04 -7.94
N LYS A 229 -25.65 -24.26 -8.89
CA LYS A 229 -27.04 -24.36 -9.34
C LYS A 229 -27.21 -25.42 -10.42
N ILE A 230 -26.23 -25.54 -11.31
CA ILE A 230 -26.15 -26.58 -12.35
C ILE A 230 -24.69 -27.05 -12.41
N ALA A 231 -24.47 -28.36 -12.37
CA ALA A 231 -23.15 -28.99 -12.33
C ALA A 231 -23.09 -30.22 -13.25
N ASP A 232 -23.54 -30.06 -14.50
CA ASP A 232 -23.49 -31.09 -15.54
C ASP A 232 -22.25 -30.91 -16.44
N MET A 233 -21.10 -30.67 -15.79
CA MET A 233 -19.81 -30.52 -16.46
C MET A 233 -18.69 -30.94 -15.51
N ASP A 234 -17.74 -31.72 -16.03
CA ASP A 234 -16.57 -32.11 -15.26
C ASP A 234 -15.60 -30.93 -15.11
N ILE A 235 -15.49 -30.44 -13.87
CA ILE A 235 -14.54 -29.40 -13.48
C ILE A 235 -13.26 -30.06 -12.98
N ALA A 236 -12.13 -29.58 -13.49
CA ALA A 236 -10.81 -29.99 -13.01
C ALA A 236 -10.35 -29.14 -11.83
N TYR A 237 -10.53 -27.82 -11.93
CA TYR A 237 -9.97 -26.87 -10.97
C TYR A 237 -10.80 -25.59 -10.92
N GLY A 238 -10.89 -24.98 -9.74
CA GLY A 238 -11.47 -23.65 -9.58
C GLY A 238 -10.72 -22.80 -8.56
N GLU A 239 -10.59 -21.51 -8.88
CA GLU A 239 -9.91 -20.52 -8.04
C GLU A 239 -10.67 -19.19 -7.97
N VAL A 240 -10.51 -18.50 -6.85
CA VAL A 240 -10.80 -17.07 -6.74
C VAL A 240 -9.47 -16.34 -6.58
N GLY A 241 -9.18 -15.40 -7.47
CA GLY A 241 -8.00 -14.55 -7.41
C GLY A 241 -8.35 -13.10 -7.09
N LEU A 242 -7.43 -12.39 -6.44
CA LEU A 242 -7.45 -10.93 -6.39
C LEU A 242 -6.51 -10.38 -7.48
N VAL A 243 -7.09 -9.64 -8.42
CA VAL A 243 -6.39 -9.08 -9.58
C VAL A 243 -6.31 -7.57 -9.42
N ARG A 244 -5.11 -7.02 -9.53
CA ARG A 244 -4.85 -5.58 -9.64
C ARG A 244 -4.75 -5.21 -11.12
N LYS A 245 -5.44 -4.14 -11.51
CA LYS A 245 -5.32 -3.55 -12.84
C LYS A 245 -4.86 -2.10 -12.73
N GLU A 246 -3.76 -1.79 -13.40
CA GLU A 246 -3.22 -0.44 -13.52
C GLU A 246 -3.57 0.11 -14.90
N PHE A 247 -4.36 1.18 -14.93
CA PHE A 247 -4.80 1.88 -16.13
C PHE A 247 -3.99 3.16 -16.28
N ILE A 248 -3.31 3.35 -17.41
CA ILE A 248 -2.59 4.57 -17.76
C ILE A 248 -3.45 5.38 -18.72
N ALA A 249 -3.53 6.69 -18.51
CA ALA A 249 -4.40 7.63 -19.22
C ALA A 249 -5.88 7.17 -19.27
N PRO A 250 -6.50 6.83 -18.12
CA PRO A 250 -7.87 6.29 -18.09
C PRO A 250 -8.87 7.27 -18.71
N GLY A 251 -9.71 6.78 -19.61
CA GLY A 251 -10.72 7.54 -20.34
C GLY A 251 -10.20 8.35 -21.52
N GLN A 252 -8.92 8.20 -21.90
CA GLN A 252 -8.30 8.94 -23.01
C GLN A 252 -8.02 8.01 -24.20
N SER A 253 -7.75 8.57 -25.39
CA SER A 253 -7.50 7.81 -26.62
C SER A 253 -6.28 6.88 -26.56
N GLY A 254 -5.35 7.15 -25.64
CA GLY A 254 -4.16 6.33 -25.36
C GLY A 254 -4.28 5.47 -24.11
N GLU A 255 -5.50 5.15 -23.63
CA GLU A 255 -5.67 4.31 -22.45
C GLU A 255 -5.00 2.94 -22.65
N THR A 256 -4.16 2.56 -21.70
CA THR A 256 -3.54 1.23 -21.65
C THR A 256 -3.75 0.62 -20.28
N MET A 257 -3.80 -0.70 -20.20
CA MET A 257 -4.10 -1.41 -18.96
C MET A 257 -3.16 -2.61 -18.80
N GLU A 258 -2.53 -2.67 -17.63
CA GLU A 258 -1.76 -3.82 -17.19
C GLU A 258 -2.47 -4.53 -16.04
N SER A 259 -2.41 -5.85 -16.05
CA SER A 259 -3.10 -6.69 -15.09
C SER A 259 -2.12 -7.63 -14.38
N GLU A 260 -2.17 -7.66 -13.06
CA GLU A 260 -1.39 -8.56 -12.21
C GLU A 260 -2.32 -9.33 -11.26
N THR A 261 -2.14 -10.64 -11.17
CA THR A 261 -2.81 -11.43 -10.14
C THR A 261 -1.98 -11.40 -8.86
N LEU A 262 -2.49 -10.76 -7.80
CA LEU A 262 -1.76 -10.61 -6.54
C LEU A 262 -1.75 -11.89 -5.71
N GLN A 263 -2.89 -12.58 -5.67
CA GLN A 263 -3.04 -13.82 -4.93
C GLN A 263 -4.14 -14.67 -5.58
N LYS A 264 -3.93 -15.98 -5.58
CA LYS A 264 -4.92 -16.99 -5.97
C LYS A 264 -5.27 -17.85 -4.77
N PHE A 265 -6.55 -18.20 -4.66
CA PHE A 265 -7.08 -19.09 -3.65
C PHE A 265 -7.84 -20.18 -4.39
N GLU A 266 -7.34 -21.41 -4.30
CA GLU A 266 -8.04 -22.59 -4.79
C GLU A 266 -9.30 -22.81 -3.95
N ILE A 267 -10.42 -23.05 -4.63
CA ILE A 267 -11.73 -23.20 -3.98
C ILE A 267 -12.34 -24.59 -4.21
N MET A 268 -11.89 -25.31 -5.22
CA MET A 268 -12.40 -26.65 -5.55
C MET A 268 -11.35 -27.50 -6.26
N ASP A 269 -11.39 -28.79 -5.96
CA ASP A 269 -10.67 -29.86 -6.64
C ASP A 269 -11.69 -30.97 -6.95
N GLY A 270 -11.95 -31.22 -8.24
CA GLY A 270 -12.89 -32.26 -8.71
C GLY A 270 -14.31 -31.81 -9.07
N THR A 271 -15.18 -32.80 -9.30
CA THR A 271 -16.54 -32.61 -9.83
C THR A 271 -17.50 -32.10 -8.75
N PRO A 272 -18.11 -30.92 -8.92
CA PRO A 272 -18.99 -30.34 -7.91
C PRO A 272 -20.36 -31.03 -7.87
N ILE A 273 -21.02 -30.99 -6.71
CA ILE A 273 -22.36 -31.54 -6.52
C ILE A 273 -23.39 -30.39 -6.52
N VAL A 274 -24.54 -30.58 -7.17
CA VAL A 274 -25.64 -29.59 -7.14
C VAL A 274 -26.09 -29.35 -5.70
N GLU A 275 -26.37 -28.09 -5.35
CA GLU A 275 -26.69 -27.63 -3.99
C GLU A 275 -25.53 -27.67 -2.97
N GLU A 276 -24.32 -28.06 -3.38
CA GLU A 276 -23.13 -27.89 -2.56
C GLU A 276 -22.80 -26.41 -2.37
N VAL A 277 -22.36 -26.07 -1.16
CA VAL A 277 -21.96 -24.71 -0.80
C VAL A 277 -20.52 -24.72 -0.28
N VAL A 278 -19.64 -24.02 -0.98
CA VAL A 278 -18.23 -23.86 -0.58
C VAL A 278 -18.06 -22.49 0.13
N PRO A 279 -17.64 -22.47 1.41
CA PRO A 279 -17.34 -21.22 2.11
C PRO A 279 -16.11 -20.54 1.57
N ILE A 280 -16.18 -19.22 1.38
CA ILE A 280 -15.05 -18.38 0.99
C ILE A 280 -14.74 -17.38 2.10
N ARG A 281 -13.49 -17.39 2.57
CA ARG A 281 -12.94 -16.42 3.52
C ARG A 281 -11.56 -15.97 3.05
N LEU A 282 -11.52 -14.86 2.31
CA LEU A 282 -10.27 -14.32 1.75
C LEU A 282 -9.76 -13.20 2.64
N TYR A 283 -8.65 -13.41 3.35
CA TYR A 283 -8.07 -12.40 4.25
C TYR A 283 -7.19 -11.42 3.45
N LEU A 284 -7.64 -10.18 3.29
CA LEU A 284 -6.94 -9.17 2.50
C LEU A 284 -5.58 -8.81 3.09
N ASN A 285 -5.44 -8.82 4.42
CA ASN A 285 -4.17 -8.53 5.11
C ASN A 285 -3.04 -9.53 4.75
N SER A 286 -3.40 -10.75 4.32
CA SER A 286 -2.41 -11.76 3.94
C SER A 286 -1.92 -11.61 2.49
N ILE A 287 -2.55 -10.74 1.71
CA ILE A 287 -2.18 -10.53 0.31
C ILE A 287 -0.98 -9.55 0.27
N PRO A 288 0.17 -10.00 -0.24
CA PRO A 288 1.36 -9.16 -0.28
C PRO A 288 1.14 -7.98 -1.24
N ARG A 289 1.75 -6.84 -0.92
CA ARG A 289 1.73 -5.61 -1.76
C ARG A 289 0.33 -5.07 -2.06
N LEU A 290 -0.66 -5.41 -1.23
CA LEU A 290 -2.00 -4.85 -1.36
C LEU A 290 -1.98 -3.35 -1.02
N THR A 291 -2.56 -2.53 -1.88
CA THR A 291 -2.70 -1.09 -1.69
C THR A 291 -4.18 -0.68 -1.82
N PRO A 292 -4.57 0.55 -1.41
CA PRO A 292 -5.89 1.08 -1.69
C PRO A 292 -6.17 1.16 -3.20
N THR A 293 -7.43 1.36 -3.57
CA THR A 293 -7.81 1.76 -4.92
C THR A 293 -7.35 3.20 -5.18
N TYR A 294 -6.74 3.45 -6.34
CA TYR A 294 -6.32 4.78 -6.79
C TYR A 294 -7.21 5.18 -7.96
N MET A 295 -8.00 6.24 -7.78
CA MET A 295 -8.92 6.71 -8.81
C MET A 295 -8.40 8.00 -9.44
N ASN A 296 -8.09 7.94 -10.73
CA ASN A 296 -7.74 9.08 -11.57
C ASN A 296 -6.69 10.02 -10.96
N VAL A 297 -5.55 9.47 -10.53
CA VAL A 297 -4.46 10.23 -9.92
C VAL A 297 -3.87 11.19 -10.97
N GLU A 298 -4.08 12.49 -10.76
CA GLU A 298 -3.60 13.57 -11.65
C GLU A 298 -3.97 13.41 -13.13
N ASN A 299 -5.11 12.76 -13.44
CA ASN A 299 -5.48 12.36 -14.80
C ASN A 299 -4.44 11.48 -15.52
N LEU A 300 -3.48 10.92 -14.78
CA LEU A 300 -2.40 10.09 -15.32
C LEU A 300 -2.74 8.61 -15.27
N PHE A 301 -3.25 8.12 -14.13
CA PHE A 301 -3.48 6.68 -13.97
C PHE A 301 -4.58 6.34 -12.94
N SER A 302 -5.02 5.08 -12.95
CA SER A 302 -5.86 4.48 -11.92
C SER A 302 -5.37 3.08 -11.57
N VAL A 303 -5.59 2.64 -10.34
CA VAL A 303 -5.30 1.28 -9.87
C VAL A 303 -6.57 0.70 -9.25
N ARG A 304 -7.11 -0.35 -9.87
CA ARG A 304 -8.39 -0.95 -9.52
C ARG A 304 -8.23 -2.43 -9.19
N TYR A 305 -9.13 -2.97 -8.37
CA TYR A 305 -9.04 -4.33 -7.84
C TYR A 305 -10.26 -5.14 -8.23
N PHE A 306 -10.05 -6.40 -8.60
CA PHE A 306 -11.09 -7.30 -9.09
C PHE A 306 -10.99 -8.65 -8.39
N LEU A 307 -12.11 -9.14 -7.88
CA LEU A 307 -12.26 -10.56 -7.58
C LEU A 307 -12.47 -11.30 -8.91
N ASN A 308 -11.67 -12.32 -9.16
CA ASN A 308 -11.66 -13.09 -10.39
C ASN A 308 -11.95 -14.56 -10.08
N LEU A 309 -13.15 -15.04 -10.37
CA LEU A 309 -13.47 -16.46 -10.32
C LEU A 309 -13.03 -17.10 -11.64
N VAL A 310 -12.26 -18.17 -11.55
CA VAL A 310 -11.80 -18.95 -12.70
C VAL A 310 -12.13 -20.41 -12.45
N LEU A 311 -12.70 -21.05 -13.45
CA LEU A 311 -13.00 -22.47 -13.49
C LEU A 311 -12.38 -23.08 -14.73
N VAL A 312 -11.84 -24.28 -14.60
CA VAL A 312 -11.20 -25.03 -15.68
C VAL A 312 -11.87 -26.38 -15.78
N SER A 313 -12.44 -26.72 -16.94
CA SER A 313 -12.99 -28.05 -17.18
C SER A 313 -11.89 -29.10 -17.36
N GLN A 314 -12.24 -30.38 -17.29
CA GLN A 314 -11.31 -31.49 -17.61
C GLN A 314 -10.76 -31.41 -19.04
N GLU A 315 -11.49 -30.78 -19.96
CA GLU A 315 -11.05 -30.52 -21.34
C GLU A 315 -10.10 -29.32 -21.46
N GLY A 316 -9.79 -28.63 -20.36
CA GLY A 316 -8.94 -27.43 -20.34
C GLY A 316 -9.64 -26.14 -20.75
N LYS A 317 -10.97 -26.14 -20.93
CA LYS A 317 -11.74 -24.91 -21.21
C LYS A 317 -11.80 -24.05 -19.96
N ARG A 318 -11.57 -22.75 -20.11
CA ARG A 318 -11.52 -21.77 -19.01
C ARG A 318 -12.76 -20.89 -19.02
N TYR A 319 -13.47 -20.88 -17.90
CA TYR A 319 -14.60 -20.00 -17.64
C TYR A 319 -14.20 -19.03 -16.55
N PHE A 320 -14.45 -17.74 -16.75
CA PHE A 320 -14.07 -16.75 -15.76
C PHE A 320 -15.04 -15.57 -15.71
N LYS A 321 -15.14 -14.96 -14.54
CA LYS A 321 -15.86 -13.70 -14.35
C LYS A 321 -15.10 -12.85 -13.34
N GLN A 322 -15.04 -11.56 -13.64
CA GLN A 322 -14.41 -10.56 -12.79
C GLN A 322 -15.43 -9.57 -12.31
N GLN A 323 -15.29 -9.16 -11.05
CA GLN A 323 -16.09 -8.12 -10.45
C GLN A 323 -15.19 -7.16 -9.67
N GLU A 324 -15.34 -5.86 -9.95
CA GLU A 324 -14.55 -4.83 -9.30
C GLU A 324 -14.96 -4.68 -7.82
N ILE A 325 -13.95 -4.58 -6.95
CA ILE A 325 -14.06 -4.19 -5.56
C ILE A 325 -13.24 -2.94 -5.29
N GLN A 326 -13.65 -2.16 -4.30
CA GLN A 326 -12.92 -0.97 -3.87
C GLN A 326 -12.15 -1.27 -2.58
N LEU A 327 -10.88 -0.93 -2.57
CA LEU A 327 -10.02 -1.06 -1.40
C LEU A 327 -9.69 0.30 -0.83
N TYR A 328 -9.70 0.43 0.50
CA TYR A 328 -9.32 1.66 1.18
C TYR A 328 -8.50 1.38 2.43
N ARG A 329 -7.71 2.38 2.85
CA ARG A 329 -7.00 2.33 4.13
C ARG A 329 -7.87 2.93 5.21
N ARG A 330 -8.22 2.13 6.21
CA ARG A 330 -9.07 2.52 7.34
C ARG A 330 -8.27 3.26 8.40
N THR A 331 -8.96 4.06 9.21
CA THR A 331 -8.39 4.67 10.42
C THR A 331 -7.76 3.61 11.32
N GLY A 332 -6.53 3.84 11.76
CA GLY A 332 -5.71 2.86 12.49
C GLY A 332 -4.86 1.94 11.60
N GLN A 333 -4.97 2.03 10.28
CA GLN A 333 -4.12 1.31 9.31
C GLN A 333 -3.05 2.20 8.65
N ASP A 334 -2.82 3.38 9.20
CA ASP A 334 -1.78 4.33 8.76
C ASP A 334 -0.36 3.79 8.99
N ARG A 335 -0.18 2.88 9.95
CA ARG A 335 1.08 2.15 10.16
C ARG A 335 0.91 0.65 9.82
N PRO A 336 1.90 0.01 9.19
CA PRO A 336 1.87 -1.43 8.97
C PRO A 336 1.82 -2.18 10.29
N VAL A 337 0.96 -3.20 10.38
CA VAL A 337 0.80 -4.03 11.59
C VAL A 337 2.11 -4.70 12.02
N ASN A 338 3.01 -4.99 11.06
CA ASN A 338 4.32 -5.60 11.33
C ASN A 338 5.32 -4.68 12.06
N SER A 339 5.03 -3.39 12.24
CA SER A 339 5.86 -2.48 13.05
C SER A 339 5.55 -2.57 14.55
N LEU A 340 4.39 -3.13 14.91
CA LEU A 340 4.08 -3.51 16.28
C LEU A 340 4.51 -4.97 16.43
N GLY A 341 5.64 -5.21 17.08
CA GLY A 341 6.05 -6.54 17.49
C GLY A 341 4.85 -7.28 18.06
N LEU A 342 4.52 -8.44 17.49
CA LEU A 342 3.51 -9.37 17.97
C LEU A 342 3.92 -9.83 19.38
N GLY A 343 3.56 -9.01 20.35
CA GLY A 343 3.63 -9.24 21.78
C GLY A 343 2.24 -9.02 22.37
N LEU A 344 1.20 -9.58 21.74
CA LEU A 344 -0.09 -9.77 22.40
C LEU A 344 0.05 -10.88 23.46
N SER A 345 0.70 -10.55 24.57
CA SER A 345 0.42 -11.24 25.83
C SER A 345 -0.91 -10.71 26.35
N ALA A 346 -2.00 -11.31 25.89
CA ALA A 346 -3.27 -11.20 26.56
C ALA A 346 -3.11 -11.86 27.94
N LYS A 347 -2.80 -11.07 28.98
CA LYS A 347 -2.96 -11.54 30.36
C LYS A 347 -4.45 -11.66 30.64
N PRO A 348 -4.95 -12.83 31.07
CA PRO A 348 -6.35 -12.98 31.43
C PRO A 348 -6.66 -12.11 32.63
N ALA A 349 -7.79 -11.39 32.58
CA ALA A 349 -8.32 -10.66 33.70
C ALA A 349 -8.54 -11.62 34.89
N GLN A 350 -7.71 -11.50 35.92
CA GLN A 350 -7.94 -12.18 37.19
C GLN A 350 -9.23 -11.63 37.80
N ARG A 351 -10.29 -12.42 37.71
CA ARG A 351 -11.51 -12.27 38.50
C ARG A 351 -11.12 -12.38 39.98
N ARG A 352 -11.11 -11.26 40.70
CA ARG A 352 -11.06 -11.25 42.17
C ARG A 352 -12.33 -11.93 42.69
N MET A 353 -12.20 -13.17 43.16
CA MET A 353 -13.19 -13.78 44.06
C MET A 353 -13.16 -12.99 45.38
N ASN A 354 -14.28 -12.37 45.71
CA ASN A 354 -14.47 -11.68 46.97
C ASN A 354 -15.09 -12.69 47.95
N THR A 355 -14.28 -13.37 48.74
CA THR A 355 -14.74 -14.19 49.87
C THR A 355 -14.78 -13.34 51.14
N LYS A 356 -15.93 -12.73 51.41
CA LYS A 356 -16.31 -12.34 52.78
C LYS A 356 -17.80 -12.58 52.96
N GLY A 357 -18.10 -13.73 53.53
CA GLY A 357 -19.43 -14.11 53.99
C GLY A 357 -19.24 -14.98 55.23
N GLY A 358 -18.90 -14.35 56.34
CA GLY A 358 -19.06 -14.93 57.66
C GLY A 358 -19.82 -13.92 58.48
N TRP A 359 -20.96 -14.35 59.03
CA TRP A 359 -21.47 -13.89 60.33
C TRP A 359 -22.24 -15.05 60.95
N SER A 360 -21.86 -15.32 62.19
CA SER A 360 -22.42 -16.27 63.12
C SER A 360 -23.56 -15.60 63.89
N ALA A 361 -24.69 -16.29 64.03
CA ALA A 361 -25.55 -16.38 65.21
C ALA A 361 -26.60 -17.46 64.92
#